data_AF-A0A2E9KAT4-F1
#
_entry.id   AF-A0A2E9KAT4-F1
#
_cell.length_a   1.000
_cell.length_b   1.000
_cell.length_c   1.000
_cell.angle_alpha   90.00
_cell.angle_beta   90.00
_cell.angle_gamma   90.00
#
_symmetry.space_group_name_H-M   'P 1'
#
loop_
_entity.id
_entity.type
_entity.pdbx_description
1 polymer ?
#
loop_
_entity_poly.entity_id
_entity_poly.type
_entity_poly.pdbx_seq_one_letter_code
_entity_poly.pdbx_strand_id
1 'polypeptide(L)'
;MLNENTLLIGQVLQIRDNILAKRHAIPGSLQSEWKRLTDRTAAFDIKRTFNTARKGTTFTKPSLFQGSAAELSNLVKALRNFNARISR
;
A
#
# COMPACT_ATOMS: atom_id res chain seq x y z
N MET A 1 -11.32 0.21 21.98
CA MET A 1 -10.48 1.21 21.29
C MET A 1 -10.03 0.62 19.97
N LEU A 2 -10.49 1.14 18.84
CA LEU A 2 -9.90 0.81 17.54
C LEU A 2 -8.45 1.31 17.58
N ASN A 3 -7.51 0.39 17.50
CA ASN A 3 -6.08 0.67 17.58
C ASN A 3 -5.73 1.67 16.48
N GLU A 4 -5.05 2.78 16.81
CA GLU A 4 -4.70 3.86 15.86
C GLU A 4 -4.01 3.30 14.61
N ASN A 5 -3.19 2.26 14.80
CA ASN A 5 -2.55 1.51 13.71
C ASN A 5 -3.56 0.86 12.76
N THR A 6 -4.65 0.29 13.25
CA THR A 6 -5.70 -0.32 12.42
C THR A 6 -6.37 0.73 11.54
N LEU A 7 -6.63 1.93 12.07
CA LEU A 7 -7.20 3.03 11.31
C LEU A 7 -6.24 3.48 10.20
N LEU A 8 -4.96 3.67 10.52
CA LEU A 8 -3.95 4.09 9.56
C LEU A 8 -3.73 3.04 8.46
N ILE A 9 -3.72 1.74 8.81
CA ILE A 9 -3.66 0.64 7.84
C ILE A 9 -4.87 0.68 6.90
N GLY A 10 -6.08 0.88 7.43
CA GLY A 10 -7.29 1.03 6.61
C GLY A 10 -7.17 2.20 5.61
N GLN A 11 -6.64 3.35 6.05
CA GLN A 11 -6.40 4.49 5.18
C GLN A 11 -5.37 4.20 4.09
N VAL A 12 -4.28 3.52 4.43
CA VAL A 12 -3.26 3.08 3.45
C VAL A 12 -3.90 2.24 2.36
N LEU A 13 -4.70 1.23 2.73
CA LEU A 13 -5.38 0.34 1.79
C LEU A 13 -6.34 1.12 0.89
N GLN A 14 -7.17 2.00 1.47
CA GLN A 14 -8.15 2.78 0.72
C GLN A 14 -7.50 3.70 -0.33
N ILE A 15 -6.43 4.40 0.04
CA ILE A 15 -5.74 5.32 -0.90
C ILE A 15 -5.03 4.53 -1.99
N ARG A 16 -4.37 3.42 -1.63
CA ARG A 16 -3.68 2.55 -2.59
C ARG A 16 -4.66 1.97 -3.62
N ASP A 17 -5.81 1.47 -3.17
CA ASP A 17 -6.82 0.88 -4.05
C ASP A 17 -7.42 1.95 -5.00
N ASN A 18 -7.58 3.19 -4.52
CA ASN A 18 -7.95 4.32 -5.38
C ASN A 18 -6.89 4.58 -6.47
N ILE A 19 -5.60 4.64 -6.11
CA ILE A 19 -4.51 4.83 -7.08
C ILE A 19 -4.47 3.67 -8.09
N LEU A 20 -4.65 2.42 -7.64
CA LEU A 20 -4.70 1.23 -8.49
C LEU A 20 -5.84 1.28 -9.51
N ALA A 21 -7.02 1.78 -9.11
CA ALA A 21 -8.17 1.93 -9.99
C ALA A 21 -7.87 2.89 -11.16
N LYS A 22 -7.08 3.94 -10.91
CA LYS A 22 -6.62 4.90 -11.92
C LYS A 22 -5.15 4.75 -12.30
N ARG A 23 -4.60 3.52 -12.22
CA ARG A 23 -3.18 3.26 -12.53
C ARG A 23 -2.73 3.74 -13.92
N HIS A 24 -3.66 3.84 -14.87
CA HIS A 24 -3.44 4.35 -16.21
C HIS A 24 -3.14 5.86 -16.25
N ALA A 25 -3.55 6.60 -15.21
CA ALA A 25 -3.27 8.02 -15.04
C ALA A 25 -1.89 8.28 -14.40
N ILE A 26 -1.13 7.25 -14.03
CA ILE A 26 0.21 7.41 -13.44
C ILE A 26 1.20 7.71 -14.58
N PRO A 27 1.84 8.89 -14.61
CA PRO A 27 2.85 9.22 -15.61
C PRO A 27 4.06 8.30 -15.50
N GLY A 28 4.76 8.07 -16.61
CA GLY A 28 5.98 7.25 -16.64
C GLY A 28 7.05 7.75 -15.65
N SER A 29 7.15 9.06 -15.44
CA SER A 29 8.07 9.68 -14.46
C SER A 29 7.77 9.29 -13.00
N LEU A 30 6.55 8.84 -12.69
CA LEU A 30 6.10 8.48 -11.35
C LEU A 30 5.99 6.97 -11.11
N GLN A 31 6.24 6.14 -12.13
CA GLN A 31 6.20 4.67 -12.04
C GLN A 31 7.15 4.12 -10.95
N SER A 32 8.38 4.62 -10.88
CA SER A 32 9.35 4.17 -9.88
C SER A 32 8.92 4.49 -8.45
N GLU A 33 8.33 5.67 -8.24
CA GLU A 33 7.79 6.07 -6.94
C GLU A 33 6.57 5.23 -6.57
N TRP A 34 5.68 4.98 -7.54
CA TRP A 34 4.53 4.11 -7.37
C TRP A 34 4.94 2.69 -6.98
N LYS A 35 5.94 2.12 -7.66
CA LYS A 35 6.49 0.79 -7.34
C LYS A 35 7.01 0.74 -5.91
N ARG A 36 7.80 1.74 -5.49
CA ARG A 36 8.30 1.84 -4.11
C ARG A 36 7.18 1.90 -3.07
N LEU A 37 6.14 2.70 -3.31
CA LEU A 37 4.98 2.80 -2.41
C LEU A 37 4.16 1.50 -2.37
N THR A 38 4.01 0.83 -3.51
CA THR A 38 3.34 -0.47 -3.60
C THR A 38 4.10 -1.53 -2.81
N ASP A 39 5.43 -1.59 -2.96
CA ASP A 39 6.27 -2.56 -2.24
C ASP A 39 6.19 -2.35 -0.73
N ARG A 40 6.24 -1.09 -0.26
CA ARG A 40 6.07 -0.75 1.17
C ARG A 40 4.68 -1.05 1.71
N THR A 41 3.65 -1.00 0.86
CA THR A 41 2.26 -1.27 1.28
C THR A 41 1.83 -2.72 1.07
N ALA A 42 2.68 -3.53 0.43
CA ALA A 42 2.37 -4.92 0.09
C ALA A 42 2.21 -5.83 1.33
N ALA A 43 2.71 -5.39 2.49
CA ALA A 43 2.55 -6.10 3.76
C ALA A 43 1.14 -5.95 4.36
N PHE A 44 0.42 -4.87 4.04
CA PHE A 44 -0.94 -4.61 4.53
C PHE A 44 -2.01 -5.34 3.74
N ASP A 45 -1.66 -5.88 2.57
CA ASP A 45 -2.60 -6.51 1.67
C ASP A 45 -2.89 -7.95 2.10
N ILE A 46 -3.98 -8.14 2.82
CA ILE A 46 -4.45 -9.47 3.22
C ILE A 46 -4.75 -10.33 1.99
N LYS A 47 -5.21 -9.73 0.88
CA LYS A 47 -5.53 -10.44 -0.38
C LYS A 47 -4.29 -10.81 -1.18
N ARG A 48 -3.13 -10.20 -0.95
CA ARG A 48 -1.86 -10.63 -1.58
C ARG A 48 -1.61 -12.11 -1.32
N THR A 49 -1.87 -12.59 -0.10
CA THR A 49 -1.77 -14.01 0.27
C THR A 49 -2.58 -14.91 -0.66
N PHE A 50 -3.81 -14.54 -1.00
CA PHE A 50 -4.67 -15.31 -1.89
C PHE A 50 -4.31 -15.14 -3.37
N ASN A 51 -3.88 -13.95 -3.78
CA ASN A 51 -3.59 -13.62 -5.17
C ASN A 51 -2.21 -14.10 -5.64
N THR A 52 -1.24 -14.32 -4.73
CA THR A 52 0.14 -14.71 -5.10
C THR A 52 0.50 -16.14 -4.70
N ALA A 53 -0.30 -16.82 -3.88
CA ALA A 53 -0.05 -18.21 -3.53
C ALA A 53 -0.30 -19.12 -4.76
N ARG A 54 0.77 -19.73 -5.29
CA ARG A 54 0.71 -20.76 -6.33
C ARG A 54 1.06 -22.12 -5.73
N LYS A 55 0.39 -23.17 -6.22
CA LYS A 55 0.70 -24.56 -5.83
C LYS A 55 2.15 -24.86 -6.20
N GLY A 56 2.94 -25.34 -5.22
CA GLY A 56 4.34 -25.72 -5.41
C GLY A 56 5.37 -24.58 -5.20
N THR A 57 4.94 -23.37 -4.83
CA THR A 57 5.87 -22.27 -4.49
C THR A 57 5.87 -21.98 -2.99
N THR A 58 7.05 -21.79 -2.41
CA THR A 58 7.19 -21.36 -1.01
C THR A 58 6.69 -19.92 -0.88
N PHE A 59 5.68 -19.70 -0.05
CA PHE A 59 5.10 -18.38 0.18
C PHE A 59 5.28 -17.98 1.65
N THR A 60 5.73 -16.75 1.87
CA THR A 60 5.86 -16.16 3.22
C THR A 60 4.63 -15.30 3.48
N LYS A 61 3.83 -15.66 4.49
CA LYS A 61 2.72 -14.82 4.96
C LYS A 61 3.24 -13.42 5.27
N PRO A 62 2.59 -12.33 4.81
CA PRO A 62 3.00 -11.00 5.20
C PRO A 62 3.02 -10.93 6.73
N SER A 63 4.20 -10.69 7.31
CA SER A 63 4.33 -10.45 8.74
C SER A 63 3.42 -9.28 9.09
N LEU A 64 2.64 -9.42 10.16
CA LEU A 64 1.93 -8.30 10.78
C LEU A 64 2.90 -7.11 10.84
N PHE A 65 2.50 -5.97 10.26
CA PHE A 65 3.35 -4.80 10.19
C PHE A 65 3.87 -4.46 11.59
N GLN A 66 5.19 -4.52 11.78
CA GLN A 66 5.85 -4.28 13.06
C GLN A 66 6.38 -2.86 13.20
N GLY A 67 6.09 -1.98 12.23
CA GLY A 67 6.49 -0.58 12.31
C GLY A 67 5.62 0.22 13.29
N SER A 68 6.10 1.42 13.59
CA SER A 68 5.45 2.38 14.48
C SER A 68 4.24 3.07 13.82
N ALA A 69 3.35 3.64 14.64
CA ALA A 69 2.26 4.51 14.18
C ALA A 69 2.78 5.71 13.34
N ALA A 70 3.97 6.21 13.67
CA ALA A 70 4.61 7.30 12.94
C ALA A 70 4.98 6.89 11.51
N GLU A 71 5.47 5.67 11.31
CA GLU A 71 5.77 5.12 9.98
C GLU A 71 4.50 4.94 9.14
N LEU A 72 3.42 4.47 9.76
CA LEU A 72 2.11 4.38 9.11
C LEU A 72 1.58 5.76 8.70
N SER A 73 1.64 6.73 9.60
CA SER A 73 1.23 8.12 9.31
C SER A 73 2.03 8.73 8.17
N ASN A 74 3.35 8.52 8.15
CA ASN A 74 4.21 8.96 7.04
C ASN A 74 3.86 8.27 5.73
N LEU A 75 3.50 6.98 5.76
CA LEU A 75 3.09 6.24 4.58
C LEU A 75 1.75 6.75 4.02
N VAL A 76 0.77 7.03 4.90
CA VAL A 76 -0.49 7.68 4.51
C VAL A 76 -0.23 9.03 3.85
N LYS A 77 0.62 9.88 4.43
CA LYS A 77 0.98 11.18 3.85
C LYS A 77 1.62 11.03 2.47
N ALA A 78 2.57 10.10 2.32
CA ALA A 78 3.22 9.85 1.04
C ALA A 78 2.22 9.40 -0.05
N LEU A 79 1.31 8.48 0.28
CA LEU A 79 0.26 8.02 -0.62
C LEU A 79 -0.72 9.15 -1.00
N ARG A 80 -1.11 10.01 -0.04
CA ARG A 80 -1.96 11.18 -0.33
C ARG A 80 -1.28 12.17 -1.28
N ASN A 81 -0.01 12.48 -1.03
CA ASN A 81 0.76 13.37 -1.88
C ASN A 81 0.92 12.80 -3.29
N PHE A 82 1.20 11.50 -3.40
CA PHE A 82 1.24 10.81 -4.69
C PHE A 82 -0.11 10.89 -5.40
N ASN A 83 -1.19 10.58 -4.69
CA ASN A 83 -2.55 10.62 -5.23
C ASN A 83 -2.95 12.01 -5.74
N ALA A 84 -2.54 13.07 -5.04
CA ALA A 84 -2.78 14.45 -5.45
C ALA A 84 -2.00 14.83 -6.72
N ARG A 85 -0.77 14.32 -6.88
CA ARG A 85 0.09 14.59 -8.06
C ARG A 85 -0.42 13.91 -9.34
N ILE A 86 -1.08 12.76 -9.22
CA ILE A 86 -1.66 12.04 -10.37
C ILE A 86 -3.11 12.45 -10.69
N SER A 87 -3.76 13.23 -9.81
CA SER A 87 -5.11 13.78 -10.02
C SER A 87 -5.10 15.19 -10.62
N ARG A 88 -3.94 15.81 -10.78
CA ARG A 88 -3.77 17.08 -11.49
C ARG A 88 -3.69 16.81 -12.99
#